data_AF-A0A1C6UPX3-F1
#
_entry.id   AF-A0A1C6UPX3-F1
#
_cell.length_a   1.000
_cell.length_b   1.000
_cell.length_c   1.000
_cell.angle_alpha   90.00
_cell.angle_beta   90.00
_cell.angle_gamma   90.00
#
_symmetry.space_group_name_H-M   'P 1'
#
loop_
_entity.id
_entity.type
_entity.pdbx_description
1 polymer ?
#
loop_
_entity_poly.entity_id
_entity_poly.type
_entity_poly.pdbx_seq_one_letter_code
_entity_poly.pdbx_strand_id
1 'polypeptide(L)'
;MTRWLTEPVPRGRVAAFRTLIYLFVAADLVVFTPWVRTRVSVPGELYQPLLVGRVLPLPTPTPALVAVLFWALLLLALLAATGRAPRLLGWAVFALYFEWMIVAMSYGKVDHDRFGLLVALAVLPTAGRARHGDTTRTEAGGWALRVTQIAVICTYFLAAWAKLRFGGLDWLTGSVLARAIIRRGTELADLIASVPYLLIVAQFGIVAFELLSPAVFLLRERWRLATVGFFYSFHLVTIATITISFAPHLAAMTSFLPLERVRPVVWGRRLLGRARRDTGRASDAAGPAPSLAGQASAAGRPDGP
;
A
#
# COMPACT_ATOMS: atom_id res chain seq x y z
N MET A 1 -26.43 -13.34 -10.02
CA MET A 1 -25.63 -12.19 -9.51
C MET A 1 -24.90 -12.46 -8.19
N THR A 2 -25.12 -13.62 -7.54
CA THR A 2 -24.61 -13.96 -6.19
C THR A 2 -23.10 -14.22 -6.09
N ARG A 3 -22.40 -14.51 -7.20
CA ARG A 3 -20.97 -14.88 -7.16
C ARG A 3 -19.98 -13.71 -7.23
N TRP A 4 -20.41 -12.48 -7.50
CA TRP A 4 -19.46 -11.36 -7.65
C TRP A 4 -18.70 -11.03 -6.36
N LEU A 5 -19.42 -11.08 -5.22
CA LEU A 5 -18.85 -10.80 -3.91
C LEU A 5 -17.89 -11.91 -3.47
N THR A 6 -18.16 -13.16 -3.84
CA THR A 6 -17.44 -14.35 -3.40
C THR A 6 -16.60 -15.00 -4.51
N GLU A 7 -16.38 -14.31 -5.63
CA GLU A 7 -15.72 -14.87 -6.83
C GLU A 7 -14.41 -15.58 -6.43
N PRO A 8 -14.27 -16.90 -6.70
CA PRO A 8 -13.15 -17.67 -6.18
C PRO A 8 -11.79 -17.16 -6.68
N VAL A 9 -10.89 -16.84 -5.74
CA VAL A 9 -9.51 -16.40 -6.04
C VAL A 9 -8.49 -17.46 -5.60
N PRO A 10 -7.28 -17.49 -6.19
CA PRO A 10 -6.22 -18.38 -5.72
C PRO A 10 -5.87 -18.12 -4.25
N ARG A 11 -5.73 -19.17 -3.44
CA ARG A 11 -5.28 -19.07 -2.03
C ARG A 11 -3.93 -18.37 -1.92
N GLY A 12 -3.04 -18.54 -2.90
CA GLY A 12 -1.76 -17.84 -2.99
C GLY A 12 -1.92 -16.31 -2.99
N ARG A 13 -2.98 -15.76 -3.59
CA ARG A 13 -3.27 -14.31 -3.58
C ARG A 13 -3.62 -13.85 -2.17
N VAL A 14 -4.44 -14.61 -1.46
CA VAL A 14 -4.81 -14.33 -0.06
C VAL A 14 -3.58 -14.39 0.85
N ALA A 15 -2.71 -15.38 0.67
CA ALA A 15 -1.48 -15.50 1.45
C ALA A 15 -0.54 -14.31 1.23
N ALA A 16 -0.38 -13.86 -0.02
CA ALA A 16 0.40 -12.69 -0.38
C ALA A 16 -0.19 -11.41 0.22
N PHE A 17 -1.49 -11.19 0.04
CA PHE A 17 -2.21 -10.04 0.59
C PHE A 17 -2.09 -9.99 2.12
N ARG A 18 -2.34 -11.11 2.80
CA ARG A 18 -2.19 -11.25 4.26
C ARG A 18 -0.77 -10.89 4.73
N THR A 19 0.24 -11.41 4.05
CA THR A 19 1.65 -11.14 4.41
C THR A 19 1.93 -9.65 4.28
N LEU A 20 1.53 -9.04 3.17
CA LEU A 20 1.70 -7.61 2.93
C LEU A 20 0.99 -6.77 4.00
N ILE A 21 -0.27 -7.06 4.29
CA ILE A 21 -1.07 -6.28 5.24
C ILE A 21 -0.50 -6.37 6.65
N TYR A 22 -0.12 -7.55 7.13
CA TYR A 22 0.44 -7.66 8.48
C TYR A 22 1.85 -7.09 8.60
N LEU A 23 2.69 -7.20 7.56
CA LEU A 23 3.97 -6.47 7.54
C LEU A 23 3.75 -4.96 7.49
N PHE A 24 2.71 -4.51 6.78
CA PHE A 24 2.33 -3.10 6.76
C PHE A 24 1.86 -2.63 8.13
N VAL A 25 1.11 -3.41 8.91
CA VAL A 25 0.75 -3.06 10.29
C VAL A 25 2.00 -2.81 11.14
N ALA A 26 3.01 -3.67 11.04
CA ALA A 26 4.28 -3.44 11.72
C ALA A 26 4.94 -2.12 11.27
N ALA A 27 4.98 -1.85 9.96
CA ALA A 27 5.49 -0.60 9.41
C ALA A 27 4.66 0.63 9.81
N ASP A 28 3.33 0.51 9.92
CA ASP A 28 2.43 1.58 10.35
C ASP A 28 2.76 1.99 11.78
N LEU A 29 3.03 1.03 12.67
CA LEU A 29 3.43 1.31 14.05
C LEU A 29 4.76 2.06 14.16
N VAL A 30 5.76 1.66 13.39
CA VAL A 30 7.14 2.17 13.57
C VAL A 30 7.48 3.35 12.65
N VAL A 31 6.86 3.46 11.48
CA VAL A 31 7.18 4.48 10.46
C VAL A 31 6.07 5.51 10.33
N PHE A 32 4.82 5.09 10.14
CA PHE A 32 3.75 6.02 9.74
C PHE A 32 2.97 6.61 10.93
N THR A 33 2.88 5.90 12.04
CA THR A 33 2.16 6.31 13.26
C THR A 33 2.96 6.21 14.56
N PRO A 34 4.29 6.42 14.59
CA PRO A 34 5.03 6.38 15.86
C PRO A 34 4.50 7.41 16.87
N TRP A 35 3.87 8.49 16.39
CA TRP A 35 3.22 9.53 17.18
C TRP A 35 2.04 9.03 18.02
N VAL A 36 1.41 7.88 17.73
CA VAL A 36 0.31 7.37 18.58
C VAL A 36 0.83 7.04 19.98
N ARG A 37 2.11 6.62 20.09
CA ARG A 37 2.77 6.40 21.37
C ARG A 37 2.88 7.67 22.21
N THR A 38 2.93 8.84 21.59
CA THR A 38 3.04 10.12 22.30
C THR A 38 1.67 10.61 22.80
N ARG A 39 0.55 9.96 22.43
CA ARG A 39 -0.77 10.32 22.96
C ARG A 39 -0.88 10.19 24.47
N VAL A 40 -0.06 9.34 25.09
CA VAL A 40 -0.02 9.14 26.55
C VAL A 40 0.44 10.39 27.31
N SER A 41 1.13 11.33 26.64
CA SER A 41 1.55 12.59 27.25
C SER A 41 0.55 13.72 27.03
N VAL A 42 -0.58 13.46 26.35
CA VAL A 42 -1.65 14.43 26.18
C VAL A 42 -2.55 14.38 27.41
N PRO A 43 -2.93 15.52 28.00
CA PRO A 43 -3.84 15.56 29.15
C PRO A 43 -5.13 14.77 28.88
N GLY A 44 -5.52 13.94 29.85
CA GLY A 44 -6.73 13.11 29.74
C GLY A 44 -8.02 13.92 29.57
N GLU A 45 -8.03 15.18 29.99
CA GLU A 45 -9.14 16.12 29.78
C GLU A 45 -9.44 16.39 28.30
N LEU A 46 -8.45 16.21 27.43
CA LEU A 46 -8.60 16.35 25.98
C LEU A 46 -9.04 15.05 25.29
N TYR A 47 -9.18 13.95 26.05
CA TYR A 47 -9.64 12.67 25.52
C TYR A 47 -11.13 12.75 25.18
N GLN A 48 -11.42 12.65 23.88
CA GLN A 48 -12.77 12.62 23.33
C GLN A 48 -12.98 11.27 22.62
N PRO A 49 -13.53 10.26 23.30
CA PRO A 49 -13.66 8.93 22.73
C PRO A 49 -14.54 8.95 21.48
N LEU A 50 -14.15 8.13 20.50
CA LEU A 50 -15.00 7.82 19.35
C LEU A 50 -16.35 7.24 19.82
N LEU A 51 -17.37 7.22 18.95
CA LEU A 51 -18.69 6.67 19.28
C LEU A 51 -18.60 5.28 19.93
N VAL A 52 -17.74 4.40 19.41
CA VAL A 52 -17.53 3.06 20.00
C VAL A 52 -17.02 3.11 21.43
N GLY A 53 -16.09 4.03 21.75
CA GLY A 53 -15.57 4.23 23.11
C GLY A 53 -16.52 5.00 24.04
N ARG A 54 -17.63 5.54 23.51
CA ARG A 54 -18.74 6.08 24.30
C ARG A 54 -19.80 5.02 24.61
N VAL A 55 -20.03 4.10 23.67
CA VAL A 55 -20.96 2.97 23.85
C VAL A 55 -20.36 1.90 24.74
N LEU A 56 -19.09 1.55 24.51
CA LEU A 56 -18.27 0.76 25.43
C LEU A 56 -17.44 1.79 26.20
N PRO A 57 -17.71 2.06 27.49
CA PRO A 57 -17.06 3.14 28.23
C PRO A 57 -15.58 2.84 28.46
N LEU A 58 -14.77 3.06 27.41
CA LEU A 58 -13.33 2.83 27.42
C LEU A 58 -12.68 3.97 28.22
N PRO A 59 -11.83 3.65 29.21
CA PRO A 59 -11.14 4.66 29.99
C PRO A 59 -10.12 5.42 29.14
N THR A 60 -9.68 6.58 29.63
CA THR A 60 -8.56 7.30 29.04
C THR A 60 -7.33 6.37 28.93
N PRO A 61 -6.68 6.27 27.75
CA PRO A 61 -5.56 5.36 27.56
C PRO A 61 -4.39 5.67 28.50
N THR A 62 -3.93 4.66 29.24
CA THR A 62 -2.76 4.78 30.13
C THR A 62 -1.44 4.52 29.39
N PRO A 63 -0.29 5.00 29.90
CA PRO A 63 1.01 4.67 29.34
C PRO A 63 1.27 3.16 29.21
N ALA A 64 0.86 2.38 30.21
CA ALA A 64 0.99 0.94 30.22
C ALA A 64 0.17 0.27 29.11
N LEU A 65 -1.10 0.68 28.95
CA LEU A 65 -1.97 0.16 27.89
C LEU A 65 -1.36 0.40 26.50
N VAL A 66 -0.94 1.64 26.21
CA VAL A 66 -0.37 1.99 24.90
C VAL A 66 0.95 1.25 24.64
N ALA A 67 1.80 1.08 25.66
CA ALA A 67 3.03 0.29 25.53
C ALA A 67 2.74 -1.19 25.24
N VAL A 68 1.79 -1.80 25.95
CA VAL A 68 1.37 -3.18 25.73
C VAL A 68 0.77 -3.35 24.33
N LEU A 69 -0.14 -2.47 23.91
CA LEU A 69 -0.73 -2.48 22.58
C LEU A 69 0.35 -2.43 21.51
N PHE A 70 1.30 -1.49 21.61
CA PHE A 70 2.38 -1.33 20.64
C PHE A 70 3.22 -2.61 20.49
N TRP A 71 3.75 -3.15 21.59
CA TRP A 71 4.64 -4.31 21.54
C TRP A 71 3.89 -5.59 21.16
N ALA A 72 2.70 -5.81 21.71
CA ALA A 72 1.88 -6.97 21.37
C ALA A 72 1.48 -6.95 19.90
N LEU A 73 1.02 -5.80 19.39
CA LEU A 73 0.63 -5.67 17.99
C LEU A 73 1.81 -5.82 17.04
N LEU A 74 2.99 -5.27 17.38
CA LEU A 74 4.20 -5.44 16.57
C LEU A 74 4.59 -6.91 16.44
N LEU A 75 4.68 -7.63 17.57
CA LEU A 75 5.04 -9.04 17.58
C LEU A 75 3.99 -9.91 16.87
N LEU A 76 2.71 -9.71 17.19
CA LEU A 76 1.63 -10.50 16.62
C LEU A 76 1.43 -10.23 15.13
N ALA A 77 1.65 -9.01 14.64
CA ALA A 77 1.60 -8.70 13.22
C ALA A 77 2.71 -9.46 12.45
N LEU A 78 3.94 -9.48 12.96
CA LEU A 78 5.03 -10.25 12.36
C LEU A 78 4.74 -11.76 12.36
N LEU A 79 4.18 -12.29 13.45
CA LEU A 79 3.75 -13.69 13.52
C LEU A 79 2.59 -13.99 12.57
N ALA A 80 1.60 -13.10 12.48
CA ALA A 80 0.43 -13.24 11.61
C ALA A 80 0.81 -13.26 10.13
N ALA A 81 1.84 -12.49 9.74
CA ALA A 81 2.40 -12.48 8.40
C ALA A 81 2.90 -13.87 7.95
N THR A 82 3.35 -14.73 8.87
CA THR A 82 3.78 -16.11 8.56
C THR A 82 2.63 -17.02 8.13
N GLY A 83 1.41 -16.71 8.55
CA GLY A 83 0.22 -17.48 8.18
C GLY A 83 0.01 -18.82 8.89
N ARG A 84 0.75 -19.11 9.98
CA ARG A 84 0.66 -20.39 10.71
C ARG A 84 -0.67 -20.60 11.46
N ALA A 85 -1.22 -19.54 12.06
CA ALA A 85 -2.49 -19.55 12.79
C ALA A 85 -3.38 -18.36 12.38
N PRO A 86 -3.86 -18.32 11.12
CA PRO A 86 -4.41 -17.10 10.51
C PRO A 86 -5.67 -16.56 11.17
N ARG A 87 -6.50 -17.44 11.76
CA ARG A 87 -7.71 -17.02 12.48
C ARG A 87 -7.36 -16.36 13.82
N LEU A 88 -6.64 -17.08 14.68
CA LEU A 88 -6.26 -16.58 16.01
C LEU A 88 -5.40 -15.33 15.92
N LEU A 89 -4.29 -15.40 15.19
CA LEU A 89 -3.37 -14.26 15.05
C LEU A 89 -4.03 -13.10 14.32
N GLY A 90 -4.86 -13.38 13.30
CA GLY A 90 -5.53 -12.33 12.56
C GLY A 90 -6.59 -11.59 13.37
N TRP A 91 -7.42 -12.31 14.12
CA TRP A 91 -8.39 -11.67 15.02
C TRP A 91 -7.70 -10.92 16.16
N ALA A 92 -6.60 -11.45 16.70
CA ALA A 92 -5.81 -10.75 17.71
C ALA A 92 -5.22 -9.43 17.17
N VAL A 93 -4.60 -9.46 15.99
CA VAL A 93 -4.08 -8.25 15.34
C VAL A 93 -5.20 -7.26 15.04
N PHE A 94 -6.36 -7.71 14.55
CA PHE A 94 -7.51 -6.84 14.32
C PHE A 94 -7.96 -6.14 15.60
N ALA A 95 -8.20 -6.89 16.67
CA ALA A 95 -8.68 -6.33 17.94
C ALA A 95 -7.69 -5.30 18.52
N LEU A 96 -6.40 -5.63 18.51
CA LEU A 96 -5.35 -4.73 19.01
C LEU A 96 -5.16 -3.50 18.12
N TYR A 97 -5.21 -3.66 16.78
CA TYR A 97 -5.13 -2.53 15.86
C TYR A 97 -6.37 -1.64 15.94
N PHE A 98 -7.54 -2.21 16.17
CA PHE A 98 -8.77 -1.46 16.39
C PHE A 98 -8.67 -0.59 17.65
N GLU A 99 -8.21 -1.15 18.76
CA GLU A 99 -7.94 -0.39 19.98
C GLU A 99 -6.87 0.69 19.75
N TRP A 100 -5.79 0.35 19.05
CA TRP A 100 -4.74 1.31 18.65
C TRP A 100 -5.32 2.52 17.88
N MET A 101 -6.29 2.29 17.00
CA MET A 101 -6.99 3.35 16.26
C MET A 101 -7.93 4.17 17.14
N ILE A 102 -8.61 3.55 18.12
CA ILE A 102 -9.41 4.29 19.10
C ILE A 102 -8.52 5.27 19.86
N VAL A 103 -7.37 4.81 20.37
CA VAL A 103 -6.39 5.68 21.05
C VAL A 103 -5.91 6.81 20.13
N ALA A 104 -5.55 6.49 18.88
CA ALA A 104 -4.99 7.45 17.94
C ALA A 104 -5.94 8.62 17.61
N MET A 105 -7.23 8.31 17.46
CA MET A 105 -8.25 9.22 16.90
C MET A 105 -9.16 9.89 17.94
N SER A 106 -8.99 9.57 19.23
CA SER A 106 -9.82 10.13 20.32
C SER A 106 -9.31 11.47 20.86
N TYR A 107 -8.66 12.28 20.03
CA TYR A 107 -8.09 13.58 20.40
C TYR A 107 -8.39 14.65 19.33
N GLY A 108 -9.64 14.71 18.87
CA GLY A 108 -10.16 15.76 17.99
C GLY A 108 -9.81 15.65 16.51
N LYS A 109 -9.15 14.57 16.07
CA LYS A 109 -8.86 14.31 14.65
C LYS A 109 -9.13 12.85 14.32
N VAL A 110 -10.00 12.62 13.34
CA VAL A 110 -10.31 11.29 12.79
C VAL A 110 -9.85 11.24 11.35
N ASP A 111 -8.83 10.44 11.07
CA ASP A 111 -8.32 10.21 9.72
C ASP A 111 -8.99 8.99 9.08
N HIS A 112 -9.40 9.13 7.82
CA HIS A 112 -10.12 8.07 7.08
C HIS A 112 -9.19 7.12 6.31
N ASP A 113 -7.90 7.43 6.23
CA ASP A 113 -6.93 6.69 5.41
C ASP A 113 -6.70 5.23 5.88
N ARG A 114 -6.99 4.94 7.14
CA ARG A 114 -6.85 3.60 7.75
C ARG A 114 -8.12 2.75 7.67
N PHE A 115 -9.23 3.29 7.17
CA PHE A 115 -10.51 2.56 7.10
C PHE A 115 -10.39 1.27 6.28
N GLY A 116 -9.81 1.35 5.08
CA GLY A 116 -9.61 0.16 4.22
C GLY A 116 -8.70 -0.89 4.86
N LEU A 117 -7.64 -0.47 5.56
CA LEU A 117 -6.75 -1.38 6.28
C LEU A 117 -7.47 -2.06 7.45
N LEU A 118 -8.25 -1.31 8.23
CA LEU A 118 -9.01 -1.86 9.35
C LEU A 118 -10.04 -2.90 8.89
N VAL A 119 -10.73 -2.64 7.78
CA VAL A 119 -11.63 -3.62 7.15
C VAL A 119 -10.85 -4.85 6.67
N ALA A 120 -9.69 -4.66 6.03
CA ALA A 120 -8.83 -5.78 5.61
C ALA A 120 -8.45 -6.69 6.79
N LEU A 121 -8.08 -6.10 7.92
CA LEU A 121 -7.74 -6.84 9.15
C LEU A 121 -8.95 -7.58 9.73
N ALA A 122 -10.16 -7.03 9.64
CA ALA A 122 -11.39 -7.69 10.10
C ALA A 122 -11.78 -8.90 9.23
N VAL A 123 -11.53 -8.84 7.92
CA VAL A 123 -11.99 -9.87 6.97
C VAL A 123 -10.94 -10.93 6.64
N LEU A 124 -9.64 -10.60 6.71
CA LEU A 124 -8.56 -11.56 6.46
C LEU A 124 -8.64 -12.86 7.31
N PRO A 125 -8.99 -12.82 8.60
CA PRO A 125 -9.11 -14.02 9.44
C PRO A 125 -10.19 -14.99 8.93
N THR A 126 -11.23 -14.49 8.26
CA THR A 126 -12.35 -15.33 7.78
C THR A 126 -11.95 -16.21 6.61
N ALA A 127 -10.96 -15.81 5.81
CA ALA A 127 -10.47 -16.55 4.65
C ALA A 127 -9.75 -17.87 4.99
N GLY A 128 -9.36 -18.07 6.26
CA GLY A 128 -8.77 -19.32 6.74
C GLY A 128 -7.32 -19.56 6.29
N ARG A 129 -6.95 -20.83 6.11
CA ARG A 129 -5.56 -21.21 5.76
C ARG A 129 -5.30 -20.98 4.28
N ALA A 130 -4.23 -20.23 4.00
CA ALA A 130 -3.73 -19.95 2.67
C ALA A 130 -2.20 -19.97 2.67
N ARG A 131 -1.59 -20.56 1.63
CA ARG A 131 -0.14 -20.65 1.45
C ARG A 131 0.30 -19.93 0.19
N HIS A 132 1.49 -19.35 0.22
CA HIS A 132 2.10 -18.72 -0.96
C HIS A 132 2.25 -19.73 -2.10
N GLY A 133 1.94 -19.30 -3.33
CA GLY A 133 2.02 -20.14 -4.53
C GLY A 133 0.88 -21.15 -4.71
N ASP A 134 -0.04 -21.28 -3.74
CA ASP A 134 -1.19 -22.18 -3.84
C ASP A 134 -2.19 -21.68 -4.90
N THR A 135 -2.44 -22.51 -5.92
CA THR A 135 -3.33 -22.21 -7.05
C THR A 135 -4.78 -22.59 -6.79
N THR A 136 -5.07 -23.34 -5.72
CA THR A 136 -6.44 -23.72 -5.38
C THR A 136 -7.29 -22.49 -5.10
N ARG A 137 -8.53 -22.47 -5.60
CA ARG A 137 -9.40 -21.31 -5.47
C ARG A 137 -10.24 -21.36 -4.20
N THR A 138 -10.57 -20.19 -3.66
CA THR A 138 -11.37 -20.04 -2.44
C THR A 138 -12.36 -18.87 -2.56
N GLU A 139 -13.62 -19.15 -2.23
CA GLU A 139 -14.68 -18.13 -2.16
C GLU A 139 -14.52 -17.22 -0.95
N ALA A 140 -14.14 -17.77 0.21
CA ALA A 140 -13.87 -16.99 1.42
C ALA A 140 -12.72 -15.98 1.21
N GLY A 141 -11.69 -16.37 0.46
CA GLY A 141 -10.64 -15.44 0.03
C GLY A 141 -11.14 -14.38 -0.94
N GLY A 142 -12.02 -14.75 -1.87
CA GLY A 142 -12.65 -13.83 -2.81
C GLY A 142 -13.46 -12.76 -2.07
N TRP A 143 -14.27 -13.20 -1.10
CA TRP A 143 -15.04 -12.34 -0.21
C TRP A 143 -14.15 -11.35 0.57
N ALA A 144 -13.10 -11.85 1.23
CA ALA A 144 -12.21 -10.99 2.01
C ALA A 144 -11.53 -9.91 1.15
N LEU A 145 -11.05 -10.28 -0.05
CA LEU A 145 -10.49 -9.30 -0.99
C LEU A 145 -11.55 -8.33 -1.48
N ARG A 146 -12.75 -8.78 -1.85
CA ARG A 146 -13.81 -7.91 -2.39
C ARG A 146 -14.32 -6.93 -1.33
N VAL A 147 -14.52 -7.35 -0.09
CA VAL A 147 -14.93 -6.46 1.00
C VAL A 147 -13.85 -5.40 1.27
N THR A 148 -12.58 -5.79 1.22
CA THR A 148 -11.48 -4.82 1.31
C THR A 148 -11.49 -3.82 0.16
N GLN A 149 -11.69 -4.29 -1.09
CA GLN A 149 -11.80 -3.42 -2.27
C GLN A 149 -12.97 -2.44 -2.12
N ILE A 150 -14.13 -2.90 -1.64
CA ILE A 150 -15.29 -2.04 -1.39
C ILE A 150 -14.92 -0.96 -0.36
N ALA A 151 -14.26 -1.32 0.75
CA ALA A 151 -13.84 -0.34 1.76
C ALA A 151 -12.86 0.71 1.22
N VAL A 152 -11.91 0.31 0.37
CA VAL A 152 -11.01 1.23 -0.35
C VAL A 152 -11.83 2.22 -1.19
N ILE A 153 -12.77 1.74 -2.00
CA ILE A 153 -13.58 2.61 -2.86
C ILE A 153 -14.54 3.49 -2.05
N CYS A 154 -15.14 2.96 -0.97
CA CYS A 154 -15.92 3.75 -0.03
C CYS A 154 -15.09 4.88 0.58
N THR A 155 -13.79 4.67 0.83
CA THR A 155 -12.92 5.73 1.36
C THR A 155 -12.85 6.91 0.39
N TYR A 156 -12.65 6.66 -0.92
CA TYR A 156 -12.66 7.71 -1.93
C TYR A 156 -14.02 8.38 -2.06
N PHE A 157 -15.06 7.58 -2.31
CA PHE A 157 -16.41 8.09 -2.52
C PHE A 157 -16.93 8.90 -1.34
N LEU A 158 -16.77 8.38 -0.11
CA LEU A 158 -17.22 9.07 1.10
C LEU A 158 -16.34 10.28 1.43
N ALA A 159 -15.07 10.30 1.02
CA ALA A 159 -14.24 11.50 1.14
C ALA A 159 -14.77 12.63 0.25
N ALA A 160 -15.14 12.36 -1.01
CA ALA A 160 -15.78 13.38 -1.85
C ALA A 160 -17.15 13.80 -1.32
N TRP A 161 -17.97 12.84 -0.89
CA TRP A 161 -19.25 13.14 -0.26
C TRP A 161 -19.07 14.04 0.97
N ALA A 162 -18.09 13.77 1.82
CA ALA A 162 -17.80 14.61 2.98
C ALA A 162 -17.35 16.02 2.57
N LYS A 163 -16.52 16.16 1.53
CA LYS A 163 -16.11 17.47 0.99
C LYS A 163 -17.33 18.29 0.59
N LEU A 164 -18.25 17.70 -0.19
CA LEU A 164 -19.46 18.38 -0.64
C LEU A 164 -20.45 18.64 0.51
N ARG A 165 -20.62 17.68 1.42
CA ARG A 165 -21.57 17.79 2.54
C ARG A 165 -21.17 18.89 3.53
N PHE A 166 -19.88 19.00 3.86
CA PHE A 166 -19.41 19.93 4.88
C PHE A 166 -18.86 21.24 4.30
N GLY A 167 -18.35 21.22 3.06
CA GLY A 167 -17.78 22.39 2.39
C GLY A 167 -18.66 23.00 1.30
N GLY A 168 -19.77 22.36 0.93
CA GLY A 168 -20.62 22.80 -0.17
C GLY A 168 -19.91 22.74 -1.53
N LEU A 169 -20.49 23.43 -2.53
CA LEU A 169 -19.84 23.62 -3.83
C LEU A 169 -18.60 24.51 -3.74
N ASP A 170 -18.52 25.38 -2.73
CA ASP A 170 -17.38 26.26 -2.47
C ASP A 170 -16.09 25.47 -2.19
N TRP A 171 -16.18 24.19 -1.84
CA TRP A 171 -15.00 23.33 -1.75
C TRP A 171 -14.25 23.24 -3.09
N LEU A 172 -14.96 23.29 -4.22
CA LEU A 172 -14.41 23.13 -5.57
C LEU A 172 -13.60 24.35 -6.04
N THR A 173 -13.94 25.54 -5.56
CA THR A 173 -13.35 26.82 -5.99
C THR A 173 -12.63 27.56 -4.86
N GLY A 174 -12.76 27.09 -3.62
CA GLY A 174 -12.21 27.72 -2.43
C GLY A 174 -10.71 27.48 -2.22
N SER A 175 -10.22 27.93 -1.07
CA SER A 175 -8.79 27.95 -0.71
C SER A 175 -8.28 26.66 -0.08
N VAL A 176 -9.00 25.53 -0.18
CA VAL A 176 -8.68 24.30 0.55
C VAL A 176 -7.33 23.73 0.14
N LEU A 177 -7.06 23.61 -1.17
CA LEU A 177 -5.75 23.17 -1.64
C LEU A 177 -4.65 24.20 -1.35
N ALA A 178 -4.92 25.49 -1.53
CA ALA A 178 -3.95 26.54 -1.19
C ALA A 178 -3.53 26.47 0.29
N ARG A 179 -4.49 26.28 1.21
CA ARG A 179 -4.23 26.09 2.64
C ARG A 179 -3.43 24.81 2.91
N ALA A 180 -3.66 23.75 2.16
CA ALA A 180 -2.88 22.52 2.29
C ALA A 180 -1.42 22.72 1.87
N ILE A 181 -1.19 23.44 0.77
CA ILE A 181 0.15 23.82 0.28
C ILE A 181 0.86 24.71 1.30
N ILE A 182 0.23 25.78 1.80
CA ILE A 182 0.85 26.66 2.81
C ILE A 182 1.30 25.89 4.06
N ARG A 183 0.52 24.88 4.49
CA ARG A 183 0.80 24.14 5.72
C ARG A 183 1.83 23.00 5.53
N ARG A 184 1.90 22.41 4.35
CA ARG A 184 2.59 21.12 4.12
C ARG A 184 3.26 20.97 2.76
N GLY A 185 3.32 22.05 1.99
CA GLY A 185 3.77 22.10 0.61
C GLY A 185 5.25 21.78 0.45
N THR A 186 5.61 21.42 -0.77
CA THR A 186 6.98 21.27 -1.25
C THR A 186 7.25 22.29 -2.36
N GLU A 187 8.50 22.40 -2.81
CA GLU A 187 8.86 23.23 -3.96
C GLU A 187 8.04 22.90 -5.23
N LEU A 188 7.67 21.62 -5.40
CA LEU A 188 6.78 21.20 -6.49
C LEU A 188 5.38 21.80 -6.33
N ALA A 189 4.87 21.88 -5.10
CA ALA A 189 3.58 22.51 -4.85
C ALA A 189 3.62 24.02 -5.08
N ASP A 190 4.72 24.70 -4.77
CA ASP A 190 4.90 26.13 -5.06
C ASP A 190 4.91 26.39 -6.57
N LEU A 191 5.60 25.54 -7.35
CA LEU A 191 5.56 25.59 -8.80
C LEU A 191 4.14 25.40 -9.34
N ILE A 192 3.40 24.41 -8.85
CA ILE A 192 2.01 24.16 -9.25
C ILE A 192 1.11 25.34 -8.86
N ALA A 193 1.28 25.91 -7.67
CA ALA A 193 0.48 27.02 -7.16
C ALA A 193 0.69 28.31 -7.98
N SER A 194 1.83 28.45 -8.64
CA SER A 194 2.12 29.59 -9.53
C SER A 194 1.29 29.58 -10.83
N VAL A 195 0.73 28.42 -11.22
CA VAL A 195 -0.07 28.29 -12.44
C VAL A 195 -1.51 28.76 -12.18
N PRO A 196 -2.00 29.79 -12.89
CA PRO A 196 -3.35 30.30 -12.71
C PRO A 196 -4.41 29.21 -12.85
N TYR A 197 -5.38 29.21 -11.93
CA TYR A 197 -6.53 28.28 -11.90
C TYR A 197 -6.22 26.79 -11.74
N LEU A 198 -4.95 26.36 -11.74
CA LEU A 198 -4.60 24.93 -11.70
C LEU A 198 -5.08 24.26 -10.41
N LEU A 199 -5.03 24.94 -9.27
CA LEU A 199 -5.57 24.43 -8.01
C LEU A 199 -7.08 24.21 -8.05
N ILE A 200 -7.81 25.09 -8.74
CA ILE A 200 -9.27 24.93 -8.90
C ILE A 200 -9.54 23.71 -9.78
N VAL A 201 -8.87 23.60 -10.93
CA VAL A 201 -8.99 22.42 -11.81
C VAL A 201 -8.66 21.13 -11.05
N ALA A 202 -7.62 21.15 -10.20
CA ALA A 202 -7.26 20.01 -9.36
C ALA A 202 -8.36 19.68 -8.34
N GLN A 203 -9.01 20.66 -7.69
CA GLN A 203 -10.14 20.43 -6.79
C GLN A 203 -11.32 19.76 -7.49
N PHE A 204 -11.69 20.23 -8.68
CA PHE A 204 -12.70 19.58 -9.51
C PHE A 204 -12.30 18.16 -9.88
N GLY A 205 -11.06 17.96 -10.33
CA GLY A 205 -10.52 16.63 -10.67
C GLY A 205 -10.59 15.67 -9.48
N ILE A 206 -10.16 16.12 -8.30
CA ILE A 206 -10.19 15.34 -7.04
C ILE A 206 -11.61 14.86 -6.74
N VAL A 207 -12.57 15.78 -6.67
CA VAL A 207 -13.96 15.43 -6.35
C VAL A 207 -14.56 14.53 -7.42
N ALA A 208 -14.32 14.82 -8.70
CA ALA A 208 -14.86 14.03 -9.80
C ALA A 208 -14.37 12.57 -9.75
N PHE A 209 -13.06 12.34 -9.62
CA PHE A 209 -12.56 10.96 -9.62
C PHE A 209 -12.96 10.22 -8.33
N GLU A 210 -12.97 10.89 -7.18
CA GLU A 210 -13.39 10.30 -5.91
C GLU A 210 -14.87 9.86 -5.97
N LEU A 211 -15.76 10.70 -6.50
CA LEU A 211 -17.17 10.36 -6.72
C LEU A 211 -17.37 9.23 -7.74
N LEU A 212 -16.57 9.23 -8.81
CA LEU A 212 -16.65 8.22 -9.86
C LEU A 212 -15.89 6.93 -9.52
N SER A 213 -15.18 6.87 -8.39
CA SER A 213 -14.41 5.68 -7.97
C SER A 213 -15.20 4.36 -7.96
N PRO A 214 -16.53 4.29 -7.65
CA PRO A 214 -17.29 3.04 -7.75
C PRO A 214 -17.33 2.43 -9.15
N ALA A 215 -17.17 3.24 -10.20
CA ALA A 215 -17.15 2.76 -11.58
C ALA A 215 -16.06 1.72 -11.84
N VAL A 216 -14.99 1.69 -11.03
CA VAL A 216 -13.89 0.70 -11.12
C VAL A 216 -14.38 -0.75 -11.11
N PHE A 217 -15.52 -1.03 -10.46
CA PHE A 217 -16.10 -2.37 -10.38
C PHE A 217 -16.81 -2.80 -11.67
N LEU A 218 -17.20 -1.84 -12.50
CA LEU A 218 -17.83 -2.05 -13.80
C LEU A 218 -16.79 -2.22 -14.92
N LEU A 219 -15.54 -1.82 -14.65
CA LEU A 219 -14.46 -1.90 -15.63
C LEU A 219 -13.99 -3.34 -15.88
N ARG A 220 -13.63 -3.62 -17.15
CA ARG A 220 -12.88 -4.82 -17.55
C ARG A 220 -11.51 -4.83 -16.87
N GLU A 221 -10.92 -6.02 -16.68
CA GLU A 221 -9.67 -6.21 -15.91
C GLU A 221 -8.53 -5.25 -16.31
N ARG A 222 -8.26 -5.09 -17.62
CA ARG A 222 -7.20 -4.20 -18.11
C ARG A 222 -7.40 -2.73 -17.67
N TRP A 223 -8.63 -2.25 -17.77
CA TRP A 223 -8.97 -0.86 -17.44
C TRP A 223 -9.01 -0.68 -15.92
N ARG A 224 -9.45 -1.70 -15.19
CA ARG A 224 -9.41 -1.72 -13.73
C ARG A 224 -7.98 -1.55 -13.19
N LEU A 225 -7.01 -2.28 -13.76
CA LEU A 225 -5.61 -2.15 -13.34
C LEU A 225 -5.04 -0.78 -13.70
N ALA A 226 -5.39 -0.22 -14.86
CA ALA A 226 -5.02 1.14 -15.23
C ALA A 226 -5.60 2.18 -14.24
N THR A 227 -6.87 2.05 -13.87
CA THR A 227 -7.52 2.91 -12.87
C THR A 227 -6.86 2.79 -11.49
N VAL A 228 -6.52 1.57 -11.05
CA VAL A 228 -5.77 1.38 -9.80
C VAL A 228 -4.38 2.01 -9.89
N GLY A 229 -3.70 1.91 -11.04
CA GLY A 229 -2.45 2.62 -11.31
C GLY A 229 -2.62 4.14 -11.17
N PHE A 230 -3.68 4.71 -11.75
CA PHE A 230 -4.04 6.12 -11.59
C PHE A 230 -4.25 6.48 -10.11
N PHE A 231 -4.95 5.65 -9.34
CA PHE A 231 -5.13 5.87 -7.89
C PHE A 231 -3.80 5.91 -7.12
N TYR A 232 -2.85 5.03 -7.44
CA TYR A 232 -1.49 5.10 -6.88
C TYR A 232 -0.78 6.39 -7.27
N SER A 233 -0.86 6.79 -8.54
CA SER A 233 -0.25 8.03 -9.04
C SER A 233 -0.82 9.28 -8.37
N PHE A 234 -2.14 9.32 -8.14
CA PHE A 234 -2.78 10.41 -7.40
C PHE A 234 -2.16 10.57 -5.99
N HIS A 235 -1.99 9.47 -5.27
CA HIS A 235 -1.38 9.48 -3.94
C HIS A 235 0.11 9.83 -3.98
N LEU A 236 0.82 9.41 -5.04
CA LEU A 236 2.21 9.80 -5.26
C LEU A 236 2.34 11.31 -5.49
N VAL A 237 1.46 11.91 -6.30
CA VAL A 237 1.42 13.37 -6.48
C VAL A 237 1.06 14.05 -5.16
N THR A 238 0.13 13.51 -4.40
CA THR A 238 -0.28 14.07 -3.10
C THR A 238 0.87 14.11 -2.09
N ILE A 239 1.66 13.03 -1.98
CA ILE A 239 2.83 13.04 -1.08
C ILE A 239 3.95 13.95 -1.61
N ALA A 240 4.16 13.97 -2.93
CA ALA A 240 5.19 14.81 -3.55
C ALA A 240 4.88 16.31 -3.44
N THR A 241 3.61 16.69 -3.38
CA THR A 241 3.17 18.10 -3.32
C THR A 241 2.91 18.57 -1.89
N ILE A 242 2.16 17.82 -1.08
CA ILE A 242 1.71 18.28 0.24
C ILE A 242 2.09 17.36 1.39
N THR A 243 3.04 16.43 1.16
CA THR A 243 3.63 15.53 2.17
C THR A 243 2.61 14.70 2.99
N ILE A 244 1.37 14.57 2.50
CA ILE A 244 0.35 13.72 3.11
C ILE A 244 0.51 12.31 2.56
N SER A 245 0.75 11.35 3.46
CA SER A 245 0.81 9.94 3.13
C SER A 245 -0.52 9.25 3.40
N PHE A 246 -0.97 8.46 2.42
CA PHE A 246 -2.11 7.55 2.52
C PHE A 246 -1.65 6.08 2.46
N ALA A 247 -0.44 5.79 2.96
CA ALA A 247 0.16 4.46 2.88
C ALA A 247 -0.75 3.31 3.38
N PRO A 248 -1.54 3.45 4.47
CA PRO A 248 -2.47 2.40 4.90
C PRO A 248 -3.57 2.10 3.87
N HIS A 249 -4.09 3.15 3.24
CA HIS A 249 -5.07 3.04 2.17
C HIS A 249 -4.47 2.34 0.94
N LEU A 250 -3.24 2.70 0.56
CA LEU A 250 -2.50 2.06 -0.53
C LEU A 250 -2.23 0.58 -0.26
N ALA A 251 -1.86 0.21 0.97
CA ALA A 251 -1.68 -1.17 1.36
C ALA A 251 -2.98 -1.99 1.18
N ALA A 252 -4.13 -1.46 1.62
CA ALA A 252 -5.43 -2.08 1.39
C ALA A 252 -5.81 -2.15 -0.10
N MET A 253 -5.45 -1.14 -0.89
CA MET A 253 -5.69 -1.09 -2.33
C MET A 253 -4.93 -2.16 -3.12
N THR A 254 -3.87 -2.76 -2.55
CA THR A 254 -3.22 -3.94 -3.16
C THR A 254 -4.16 -5.14 -3.31
N SER A 255 -5.32 -5.15 -2.63
CA SER A 255 -6.40 -6.14 -2.83
C SER A 255 -6.93 -6.19 -4.26
N PHE A 256 -6.76 -5.14 -5.06
CA PHE A 256 -7.09 -5.13 -6.50
C PHE A 256 -6.05 -5.82 -7.38
N LEU A 257 -4.83 -6.02 -6.87
CA LEU A 257 -3.70 -6.49 -7.66
C LEU A 257 -3.65 -8.03 -7.69
N PRO A 258 -3.15 -8.63 -8.78
CA PRO A 258 -2.93 -10.07 -8.87
C PRO A 258 -1.66 -10.49 -8.13
N LEU A 259 -1.68 -10.38 -6.79
CA LEU A 259 -0.51 -10.54 -5.92
C LEU A 259 0.16 -11.93 -6.02
N GLU A 260 -0.57 -12.97 -6.39
CA GLU A 260 -0.04 -14.31 -6.64
C GLU A 260 0.93 -14.38 -7.83
N ARG A 261 0.89 -13.38 -8.73
CA ARG A 261 1.81 -13.25 -9.87
C ARG A 261 3.14 -12.59 -9.46
N VAL A 262 3.17 -11.88 -8.34
CA VAL A 262 4.36 -11.18 -7.86
C VAL A 262 5.27 -12.17 -7.13
N ARG A 263 6.42 -12.50 -7.73
CA ARG A 263 7.40 -13.44 -7.16
C ARG A 263 8.76 -12.74 -6.94
N PRO A 264 8.87 -11.87 -5.93
CA PRO A 264 10.03 -10.99 -5.77
C PRO A 264 11.33 -11.78 -5.57
N VAL A 265 11.29 -12.90 -4.83
CA VAL A 265 12.46 -13.78 -4.64
C VAL A 265 12.90 -14.45 -5.94
N VAL A 266 11.95 -14.85 -6.79
CA VAL A 266 12.27 -15.45 -8.10
C VAL A 266 12.84 -14.40 -9.04
N TRP A 267 12.29 -13.17 -9.01
CA TRP A 267 12.80 -12.05 -9.80
C TRP A 267 14.21 -11.66 -9.36
N GLY A 268 14.45 -11.52 -8.05
CA GLY A 268 15.77 -11.25 -7.49
C GLY A 268 16.79 -12.33 -7.83
N ARG A 269 16.44 -13.62 -7.71
CA ARG A 269 17.31 -14.73 -8.12
C ARG A 269 17.61 -14.74 -9.63
N ARG A 270 16.64 -14.34 -10.47
CA ARG A 270 16.85 -14.21 -11.93
C ARG A 270 17.77 -13.04 -12.26
N LEU A 271 17.65 -11.92 -11.56
CA LEU A 271 18.53 -10.76 -11.73
C LEU A 271 19.96 -11.08 -11.29
N LEU A 272 20.13 -11.69 -10.11
CA LEU A 272 21.43 -12.14 -9.60
C LEU A 272 22.05 -13.26 -10.46
N GLY A 273 21.22 -14.18 -10.96
CA GLY A 273 21.65 -15.26 -11.86
C GLY A 273 22.05 -14.78 -13.25
N ARG A 274 21.46 -13.69 -13.76
CA ARG A 274 21.89 -13.02 -15.00
C ARG A 274 23.21 -12.31 -14.80
N ALA A 275 23.36 -11.53 -13.73
CA ALA A 275 24.62 -10.86 -13.39
C ALA A 275 25.80 -11.86 -13.32
N ARG A 276 25.57 -13.05 -12.75
CA ARG A 276 26.60 -14.10 -12.64
C ARG A 276 26.93 -14.80 -13.96
N ARG A 277 26.01 -14.84 -14.92
CA ARG A 277 26.24 -15.38 -16.28
C ARG A 277 27.00 -14.39 -17.16
N ASP A 278 26.72 -13.11 -17.03
CA ASP A 278 27.43 -12.06 -17.78
C ASP A 278 28.89 -11.93 -17.32
N THR A 279 29.17 -12.13 -16.01
CA THR A 279 30.55 -12.20 -15.51
C THR A 279 31.30 -13.46 -15.98
N GLY A 280 30.63 -14.61 -16.09
CA GLY A 280 31.27 -15.85 -16.56
C GLY A 280 31.62 -15.82 -18.05
N ARG A 281 30.75 -15.23 -18.88
CA ARG A 281 30.98 -15.10 -20.33
C ARG A 281 32.11 -14.12 -20.67
N ALA A 282 32.36 -13.12 -19.81
CA ALA A 282 33.51 -12.23 -19.94
C ALA A 282 34.85 -12.91 -19.61
N SER A 283 34.84 -13.89 -18.70
CA SER A 283 36.05 -14.67 -18.38
C SER A 283 36.40 -15.73 -19.43
N ASP A 284 35.40 -16.34 -20.09
CA ASP A 284 35.63 -17.32 -21.17
C ASP A 284 36.06 -16.67 -22.50
N ALA A 285 35.83 -15.37 -22.69
CA ALA A 285 36.24 -14.63 -23.88
C ALA A 285 37.72 -14.17 -23.83
N ALA A 286 38.40 -14.31 -22.69
CA ALA A 286 39.83 -14.09 -22.56
C ALA A 286 40.60 -15.39 -22.86
N GLY A 287 40.51 -15.86 -24.11
CA GLY A 287 41.38 -16.93 -24.61
C GLY A 287 42.86 -16.50 -24.61
N PRO A 288 43.81 -17.44 -24.47
CA PRO A 288 45.23 -17.11 -24.40
C PRO A 288 45.71 -16.43 -25.69
N ALA A 289 46.48 -15.34 -25.52
CA ALA A 289 47.02 -14.55 -26.61
C ALA A 289 47.90 -15.40 -27.55
N PRO A 290 47.83 -15.20 -28.87
CA PRO A 290 48.67 -15.94 -29.81
C PRO A 290 50.15 -15.52 -29.68
N SER A 291 51.03 -16.50 -29.52
CA SER A 291 52.48 -16.31 -29.51
C SER A 291 52.98 -15.88 -30.90
N LEU A 292 53.48 -14.65 -31.01
CA LEU A 292 54.23 -14.20 -32.18
C LEU A 292 55.65 -14.80 -32.13
N ALA A 293 55.84 -15.92 -32.81
CA ALA A 293 57.17 -16.48 -33.08
C ALA A 293 57.26 -16.95 -34.54
N GLY A 294 58.15 -16.31 -35.30
CA GLY A 294 58.83 -16.91 -36.45
C GLY A 294 58.24 -16.68 -37.83
N GLN A 295 58.58 -15.55 -38.46
CA GLN A 295 58.69 -15.50 -39.93
C GLN A 295 59.97 -14.75 -40.31
N ALA A 296 60.98 -15.50 -40.75
CA ALA A 296 62.05 -14.99 -41.60
C ALA A 296 62.61 -16.11 -42.49
N SER A 297 62.67 -15.78 -43.77
CA SER A 297 63.57 -16.31 -44.81
C SER A 297 63.18 -17.57 -45.58
N ALA A 298 62.76 -17.37 -46.84
CA ALA A 298 63.31 -18.12 -47.97
C ALA A 298 63.09 -17.32 -49.26
N ALA A 299 64.21 -16.92 -49.87
CA ALA A 299 64.30 -16.35 -51.20
C ALA A 299 64.14 -17.44 -52.27
N GLY A 300 63.48 -17.11 -53.38
CA GLY A 300 63.41 -17.96 -54.57
C GLY A 300 63.06 -17.13 -55.80
N ARG A 301 64.01 -17.06 -56.74
CA ARG A 301 63.98 -16.30 -58.01
C ARG A 301 62.99 -16.89 -59.04
N PRO A 302 62.64 -16.15 -60.11
CA PRO A 302 61.57 -16.49 -61.04
C PRO A 302 62.07 -17.29 -62.26
N ASP A 303 61.22 -18.21 -62.73
CA ASP A 303 61.33 -18.84 -64.05
C ASP A 303 60.57 -18.01 -65.08
N GLY A 304 61.26 -17.67 -66.17
CA GLY A 304 60.69 -17.15 -67.41
C GLY A 304 60.31 -18.27 -68.37
N PRO A 305 59.57 -17.93 -69.45
CA PRO A 305 58.64 -18.79 -70.18
C PRO A 305 59.25 -19.98 -70.94
#